data_AF-A0A3L8C0C0-F1
#
_entry.id   AF-A0A3L8C0C0-F1
#
_cell.length_a   1.000
_cell.length_b   1.000
_cell.length_c   1.000
_cell.angle_alpha   90.00
_cell.angle_beta   90.00
_cell.angle_gamma   90.00
#
_symmetry.space_group_name_H-M   'P 1'
#
loop_
_entity.id
_entity.type
_entity.pdbx_description
1 polymer ?
#
loop_
_entity_poly.entity_id
_entity_poly.type
_entity_poly.pdbx_seq_one_letter_code
_entity_poly.pdbx_strand_id
1 'polypeptide(L)'
;MGRPTKEQLAAALAEAGRMREQGEDPHYMAKCLLNHEYRLKLLEQLYDQVQHYIHSGQSSTEHSKLTRLLAKLESEERHPGLDSH
;
A
#
# COMPACT_ATOMS: atom_id res chain seq x y z
N MET A 1 -1.23 7.41 21.49
CA MET A 1 -1.27 8.09 20.17
C MET A 1 -2.62 7.77 19.53
N GLY A 2 -3.35 8.77 19.01
CA GLY A 2 -4.65 8.58 18.36
C GLY A 2 -4.52 8.25 16.88
N ARG A 3 -5.43 7.43 16.35
CA ARG A 3 -5.52 7.18 14.90
C ARG A 3 -5.96 8.49 14.20
N PRO A 4 -5.29 8.92 13.12
CA PRO A 4 -5.73 10.11 12.38
C PRO A 4 -7.12 9.90 11.79
N THR A 5 -7.89 10.98 11.67
CA THR A 5 -9.14 10.95 10.90
C THR A 5 -8.83 10.80 9.40
N LYS A 6 -9.86 10.50 8.59
CA LYS A 6 -9.71 10.40 7.13
C LYS A 6 -9.25 11.72 6.53
N GLU A 7 -9.74 12.84 7.05
CA GLU A 7 -9.39 14.19 6.60
C GLU A 7 -7.93 14.51 6.96
N GLN A 8 -7.50 14.16 8.17
CA GLN A 8 -6.10 14.34 8.60
C GLN A 8 -5.14 13.51 7.75
N LEU A 9 -5.49 12.25 7.47
CA LEU A 9 -4.69 11.39 6.59
C LEU A 9 -4.64 11.95 5.16
N ALA A 10 -5.79 12.35 4.61
CA ALA A 10 -5.86 12.94 3.27
C ALA A 10 -5.01 14.21 3.14
N ALA A 11 -5.08 15.10 4.14
CA ALA A 11 -4.26 16.30 4.18
C ALA A 11 -2.76 15.98 4.26
N ALA A 12 -2.36 15.02 5.10
CA ALA A 12 -0.96 14.59 5.21
C ALA A 12 -0.42 13.97 3.91
N LEU A 13 -1.23 13.17 3.21
CA LEU A 13 -0.86 12.58 1.92
C LEU A 13 -0.73 13.63 0.82
N ALA A 14 -1.61 14.63 0.81
CA ALA A 14 -1.53 15.75 -0.14
C ALA A 14 -0.23 16.56 0.07
N GLU A 15 0.10 16.85 1.33
CA GLU A 15 1.34 17.56 1.67
C GLU A 15 2.58 16.73 1.33
N ALA A 16 2.58 15.42 1.59
CA ALA A 16 3.65 14.53 1.18
C ALA A 16 3.83 14.51 -0.35
N GLY A 17 2.72 14.54 -1.11
CA GLY A 17 2.76 14.72 -2.57
C GLY A 17 3.51 15.99 -2.97
N ARG A 18 3.10 17.13 -2.41
CA ARG A 18 3.72 18.44 -2.64
C ARG A 18 5.22 18.44 -2.29
N MET A 19 5.60 17.94 -1.11
CA MET A 19 6.99 17.86 -0.65
C MET A 19 7.87 17.12 -1.66
N ARG A 20 7.38 15.99 -2.17
CA ARG A 20 8.11 15.19 -3.16
C ARG A 20 8.25 15.91 -4.51
N GLU A 21 7.19 16.57 -4.96
CA GLU A 21 7.18 17.32 -6.23
C GLU A 21 8.12 18.53 -6.20
N GLN A 22 8.22 19.20 -5.05
CA GLN A 22 9.01 20.41 -4.87
C GLN A 22 10.44 20.14 -4.37
N GLY A 23 10.79 18.87 -4.12
CA GLY A 23 12.10 18.49 -3.58
C GLY A 23 12.28 18.86 -2.09
N GLU A 24 11.19 19.14 -1.38
CA GLU A 24 11.15 19.51 0.03
C GLU A 24 11.01 18.28 0.95
N ASP A 25 11.68 17.18 0.61
CA ASP A 25 11.67 15.94 1.40
C ASP A 25 13.08 15.52 1.83
N PRO A 26 13.81 16.37 2.57
CA PRO A 26 15.23 16.15 2.88
C PRO A 26 15.48 14.90 3.73
N HIS A 27 14.47 14.43 4.44
CA HIS A 27 14.52 13.26 5.31
C HIS A 27 13.67 12.10 4.82
N TYR A 28 13.20 12.14 3.57
CA TYR A 28 12.41 11.09 2.93
C TYR A 28 11.09 10.75 3.66
N MET A 29 10.58 11.67 4.48
CA MET A 29 9.33 11.48 5.22
C MET A 29 8.15 11.37 4.28
N ALA A 30 8.11 12.21 3.25
CA ALA A 30 7.05 12.17 2.25
C ALA A 30 7.15 10.90 1.40
N LYS A 31 8.35 10.54 0.93
CA LYS A 31 8.62 9.30 0.22
C LYS A 31 8.16 8.08 1.02
N CYS A 32 8.52 8.01 2.30
CA CYS A 32 8.13 6.93 3.20
C CYS A 32 6.62 6.89 3.41
N LEU A 33 5.97 8.01 3.74
CA LEU A 33 4.53 8.06 3.99
C LEU A 33 3.72 7.63 2.76
N LEU A 34 4.08 8.14 1.57
CA LEU A 34 3.41 7.78 0.32
C LEU A 34 3.60 6.30 -0.03
N ASN A 35 4.82 5.76 0.19
CA ASN A 35 5.08 4.35 -0.03
C ASN A 35 4.29 3.46 0.95
N HIS A 36 4.23 3.83 2.23
CA HIS A 36 3.47 3.08 3.23
C HIS A 36 1.97 3.10 2.92
N GLU A 37 1.42 4.25 2.53
CA GLU A 37 0.02 4.36 2.12
C GLU A 37 -0.30 3.47 0.91
N TYR A 38 0.58 3.45 -0.10
CA TYR A 38 0.41 2.58 -1.25
C TYR A 38 0.43 1.09 -0.86
N ARG A 39 1.42 0.68 -0.04
CA ARG A 39 1.52 -0.70 0.46
C ARG A 39 0.33 -1.09 1.32
N LEU A 40 -0.14 -0.18 2.18
CA LEU A 40 -1.31 -0.42 3.02
C LEU A 40 -2.56 -0.67 2.18
N LYS A 41 -2.80 0.11 1.13
CA LYS A 41 -3.91 -0.12 0.19
C LYS A 41 -3.84 -1.49 -0.50
N LEU A 42 -2.65 -1.97 -0.85
CA LEU A 42 -2.49 -3.31 -1.43
C LEU A 42 -2.80 -4.41 -0.40
N LEU A 43 -2.41 -4.21 0.85
CA LEU A 43 -2.72 -5.14 1.95
C LEU A 43 -4.22 -5.15 2.29
N GLU A 44 -4.89 -3.99 2.25
CA GLU A 44 -6.34 -3.89 2.38
C GLU A 44 -7.05 -4.63 1.24
N GLN A 45 -6.60 -4.46 0.00
CA GLN A 45 -7.10 -5.23 -1.14
C GLN A 45 -6.89 -6.74 -0.97
N LEU A 46 -5.75 -7.15 -0.42
CA LEU A 46 -5.46 -8.55 -0.15
C LEU A 46 -6.42 -9.10 0.89
N TYR A 47 -6.65 -8.37 1.97
CA TYR A 47 -7.60 -8.74 3.00
C TYR A 47 -9.00 -8.98 2.41
N ASP A 48 -9.51 -8.03 1.62
CA ASP A 48 -10.82 -8.14 0.97
C ASP A 48 -10.87 -9.34 0.01
N GLN A 49 -9.83 -9.54 -0.79
CA GLN A 49 -9.77 -10.66 -1.74
C GLN A 49 -9.68 -12.03 -1.04
N VAL A 50 -8.99 -12.12 0.09
CA VAL A 50 -8.97 -13.32 0.94
C VAL A 50 -10.36 -13.59 1.51
N GLN A 51 -11.05 -12.56 2.01
CA GLN A 51 -12.44 -12.68 2.46
C GLN A 51 -13.33 -13.22 1.33
N HIS A 52 -13.27 -12.64 0.14
CA HIS A 52 -14.04 -13.12 -1.02
C HIS A 52 -13.71 -14.57 -1.39
N TYR A 53 -12.44 -14.94 -1.40
CA TYR A 53 -12.01 -16.31 -1.69
C TYR A 53 -12.62 -17.32 -0.70
N ILE A 54 -12.51 -17.04 0.60
CA ILE A 54 -13.05 -17.90 1.66
C ILE A 54 -14.58 -18.04 1.54
N HIS A 55 -15.28 -16.93 1.38
CA HIS A 55 -16.75 -16.92 1.31
C HIS A 55 -17.30 -17.47 -0.01
N SER A 56 -16.48 -17.51 -1.07
CA SER A 56 -16.87 -18.10 -2.38
C SER A 56 -16.80 -19.62 -2.42
N GLY A 57 -16.52 -20.30 -1.30
CA GLY A 57 -16.24 -21.73 -1.30
C GLY A 57 -14.95 -22.06 -2.06
N GLN A 58 -13.98 -21.14 -2.05
CA GLN A 58 -12.67 -21.32 -2.69
C GLN A 58 -12.75 -21.49 -4.21
N SER A 59 -13.59 -20.70 -4.88
CA SER A 59 -13.73 -20.77 -6.34
C SER A 59 -12.40 -20.51 -7.07
N SER A 60 -12.22 -21.15 -8.22
CA SER A 60 -11.02 -20.99 -9.06
C SER A 60 -10.83 -19.56 -9.59
N THR A 61 -11.93 -18.84 -9.82
CA THR A 61 -11.93 -17.42 -10.21
C THR A 61 -11.33 -16.54 -9.12
N GLU A 62 -11.81 -16.69 -7.86
CA GLU A 62 -11.30 -15.91 -6.73
C GLU A 62 -9.88 -16.33 -6.36
N HIS A 63 -9.55 -17.63 -6.48
CA HIS A 63 -8.17 -18.12 -6.36
C HIS A 63 -7.24 -17.40 -7.34
N SER A 64 -7.64 -17.29 -8.61
CA SER A 64 -6.85 -16.64 -9.65
C SER A 64 -6.68 -15.14 -9.42
N LYS A 65 -7.68 -14.46 -8.84
CA LYS A 65 -7.56 -13.06 -8.43
C LYS A 65 -6.59 -12.90 -7.27
N LEU A 66 -6.69 -13.77 -6.26
CA LEU A 66 -5.83 -13.79 -5.10
C LEU A 66 -4.36 -14.01 -5.47
N THR A 67 -4.05 -14.99 -6.30
CA THR A 67 -2.67 -15.28 -6.73
C THR A 67 -2.05 -14.15 -7.54
N ARG A 68 -2.82 -13.49 -8.41
CA ARG A 68 -2.36 -12.28 -9.12
C ARG A 68 -2.05 -11.13 -8.16
N LEU A 69 -2.88 -10.93 -7.14
CA LEU A 69 -2.67 -9.89 -6.15
C LEU A 69 -1.44 -10.17 -5.27
N LEU A 70 -1.23 -11.43 -4.88
CA LEU A 70 -0.02 -11.86 -4.17
C LEU A 70 1.25 -11.64 -5.02
N ALA A 71 1.23 -12.02 -6.29
CA ALA A 71 2.35 -11.78 -7.20
C ALA A 71 2.66 -10.28 -7.37
N LYS A 72 1.64 -9.42 -7.39
CA LYS A 72 1.82 -7.97 -7.39
C LYS A 72 2.51 -7.50 -6.12
N LEU A 73 2.03 -7.92 -4.94
CA LEU A 73 2.66 -7.58 -3.66
C LEU A 73 4.12 -8.01 -3.59
N GLU A 74 4.44 -9.23 -4.01
CA GLU A 74 5.82 -9.72 -4.06
C GLU A 74 6.72 -8.88 -4.98
N SER A 75 6.19 -8.42 -6.11
CA SER A 75 6.96 -7.56 -7.02
C SER A 75 7.25 -6.18 -6.44
N GLU A 76 6.34 -5.65 -5.62
CA GLU A 76 6.49 -4.36 -4.94
C GLU A 76 7.45 -4.45 -3.76
N GLU A 77 7.49 -5.60 -3.06
CA GLU A 77 8.49 -5.85 -2.00
C GLU A 77 9.90 -6.03 -2.55
N ARG A 78 10.04 -6.60 -3.76
CA ARG A 78 11.33 -6.74 -4.45
C ARG A 78 11.83 -5.45 -5.09
N HIS A 79 11.02 -4.39 -5.15
CA HIS A 79 11.46 -3.12 -5.73
C HIS A 79 12.47 -2.42 -4.79
N PRO A 80 13.65 -1.98 -5.32
CA PRO A 80 14.82 -1.68 -4.51
C PRO A 80 14.63 -0.39 -3.70
N GLY A 81 14.85 -0.54 -2.40
CA GLY A 81 14.73 0.49 -1.37
C GLY A 81 14.89 -0.09 0.06
N LEU A 82 14.76 -1.42 0.20
CA LEU A 82 15.01 -2.16 1.44
C LEU A 82 16.28 -3.05 1.39
N ASP A 83 16.75 -3.44 0.20
CA ASP A 83 17.89 -4.36 0.01
C ASP A 83 19.23 -3.65 -0.24
N SER A 84 19.34 -2.35 0.10
CA SER A 84 20.58 -1.58 -0.08
C SER A 84 21.07 -1.02 1.24
N HIS A 85 21.49 -1.91 2.13
CA HIS A 85 22.47 -1.66 3.18
C HIS A 85 23.29 -2.93 3.43
#